data_AF-A0A2M7FNP9-F1
#
_entry.id   AF-A0A2M7FNP9-F1
#
_cell.length_a   1.000
_cell.length_b   1.000
_cell.length_c   1.000
_cell.angle_alpha   90.00
_cell.angle_beta   90.00
_cell.angle_gamma   90.00
#
_symmetry.space_group_name_H-M   'P 1'
#
loop_
_entity.id
_entity.type
_entity.pdbx_description
1 polymer ?
#
loop_
_entity_poly.entity_id
_entity_poly.type
_entity_poly.pdbx_seq_one_letter_code
_entity_poly.pdbx_strand_id
1 'polypeptide(L)'
;MMKELLKNRPDSKKMIAITTDPKLDWSNANNGDTPCLVMVLGSVQDSKFYLTAHFRSQDMVHGWPRNTFALRKLQKDIADYGGYPMGALTMITHSAHMYGDDFSLVENLLMDHYEKESGYTPAVHFDFDKRGNVVVDITEDAKLPEGLWKTGVPMAIMQELKTLPKDSKKLLRATLYEPDGGPMAKQWVGRTPHEVMWQITDWGYIKYPDHAMYVGIELQKAYDCLVSGAIYHQDPA
;
A
#
# COMPACT_ATOMS: atom_id res chain seq x y z
N MET A 1 30.60 -24.16 -6.39
CA MET A 1 30.16 -23.35 -7.54
C MET A 1 29.56 -21.98 -7.14
N MET A 2 28.32 -21.83 -6.63
CA MET A 2 27.80 -20.48 -6.25
C MET A 2 28.36 -19.95 -4.92
N LYS A 3 28.42 -20.80 -3.87
CA LYS A 3 28.99 -20.45 -2.56
C LYS A 3 30.44 -19.95 -2.66
N GLU A 4 31.26 -20.64 -3.44
CA GLU A 4 32.66 -20.27 -3.69
C GLU A 4 32.76 -18.99 -4.51
N LEU A 5 31.87 -18.78 -5.48
CA LEU A 5 31.81 -17.51 -6.24
C LEU A 5 31.47 -16.35 -5.31
N LEU A 6 30.47 -16.49 -4.43
CA LEU A 6 30.13 -15.44 -3.47
C LEU A 6 31.32 -15.10 -2.55
N LYS A 7 32.04 -16.12 -2.06
CA LYS A 7 33.19 -15.93 -1.16
C LYS A 7 34.40 -15.29 -1.84
N ASN A 8 34.71 -15.71 -3.08
CA ASN A 8 35.96 -15.33 -3.74
C ASN A 8 35.78 -14.17 -4.74
N ARG A 9 34.58 -14.00 -5.30
CA ARG A 9 34.23 -13.04 -6.37
C ARG A 9 32.77 -12.58 -6.24
N PRO A 10 32.41 -11.84 -5.18
CA PRO A 10 31.02 -11.46 -4.87
C PRO A 10 30.34 -10.60 -5.94
N ASP A 11 31.11 -9.91 -6.77
CA ASP A 11 30.67 -9.11 -7.92
C ASP A 11 30.39 -9.96 -9.19
N SER A 12 30.59 -11.27 -9.11
CA SER A 12 30.44 -12.18 -10.24
C SER A 12 29.00 -12.24 -10.73
N LYS A 13 28.79 -11.83 -11.98
CA LYS A 13 27.54 -12.02 -12.73
C LYS A 13 27.26 -13.48 -13.13
N LYS A 14 28.08 -14.43 -12.66
CA LYS A 14 28.01 -15.86 -12.98
C LYS A 14 27.45 -16.71 -11.84
N MET A 15 26.91 -16.08 -10.79
CA MET A 15 26.18 -16.78 -9.74
C MET A 15 24.82 -17.23 -10.27
N ILE A 16 24.83 -18.23 -11.16
CA ILE A 16 23.66 -18.82 -11.79
C ILE A 16 23.72 -20.34 -11.61
N ALA A 17 22.59 -20.96 -11.31
CA ALA A 17 22.42 -22.41 -11.42
C ALA A 17 21.14 -22.70 -12.20
N ILE A 18 21.22 -23.68 -13.09
CA ILE A 18 20.15 -24.10 -13.98
C ILE A 18 19.90 -25.58 -13.71
N THR A 19 18.63 -25.94 -13.59
CA THR A 19 18.17 -27.31 -13.29
C THR A 19 17.64 -28.01 -14.53
N THR A 20 17.17 -27.25 -15.52
CA THR A 20 16.66 -27.76 -16.79
C THR A 20 17.82 -28.19 -17.70
N ASP A 21 17.75 -29.40 -18.22
CA ASP A 21 18.56 -29.88 -19.34
C ASP A 21 17.63 -30.05 -20.55
N PRO A 22 17.62 -29.11 -21.50
CA PRO A 22 16.69 -29.16 -22.63
C PRO A 22 16.75 -30.47 -23.42
N LYS A 23 17.93 -31.10 -23.55
CA LYS A 23 18.07 -32.34 -24.32
C LYS A 23 17.41 -33.50 -23.59
N LEU A 24 17.67 -33.63 -22.30
CA LEU A 24 17.10 -34.69 -21.46
C LEU A 24 15.59 -34.47 -21.25
N ASP A 25 15.21 -33.24 -20.87
CA ASP A 25 13.85 -32.89 -20.49
C ASP A 25 12.88 -32.98 -21.68
N TRP A 26 13.29 -32.57 -22.89
CA TRP A 26 12.45 -32.75 -24.09
C TRP A 26 12.30 -34.22 -24.48
N SER A 27 13.35 -35.04 -24.30
CA SER A 27 13.26 -36.46 -24.61
C SER A 27 12.30 -37.22 -23.70
N ASN A 28 12.00 -36.65 -22.52
CA ASN A 28 11.10 -37.22 -21.51
C ASN A 28 9.77 -36.46 -21.35
N ALA A 29 9.43 -35.55 -22.27
CA ALA A 29 8.30 -34.63 -22.11
C ALA A 29 6.94 -35.31 -21.82
N ASN A 30 6.77 -36.56 -22.25
CA ASN A 30 5.53 -37.33 -22.06
C ASN A 30 5.62 -38.41 -20.96
N ASN A 31 6.81 -38.65 -20.40
CA ASN A 31 7.10 -39.83 -19.57
C ASN A 31 7.84 -39.50 -18.25
N GLY A 32 8.05 -38.22 -17.92
CA GLY A 32 8.73 -37.83 -16.68
C GLY A 32 8.45 -36.41 -16.23
N ASP A 33 8.64 -36.18 -14.92
CA ASP A 33 8.54 -34.85 -14.33
C ASP A 33 9.76 -34.01 -14.70
N THR A 34 9.55 -32.98 -15.52
CA THR A 34 10.59 -31.98 -15.80
C THR A 34 10.70 -30.99 -14.63
N PRO A 35 11.89 -30.44 -14.32
CA PRO A 35 12.06 -29.54 -13.18
C PRO A 35 11.12 -28.32 -13.23
N CYS A 36 10.40 -28.06 -12.13
CA CYS A 36 9.54 -26.87 -12.00
C CYS A 36 10.36 -25.59 -11.74
N LEU A 37 11.31 -25.67 -10.81
CA LEU A 37 12.37 -24.67 -10.67
C LEU A 37 13.28 -24.85 -11.88
N VAL A 38 13.54 -23.78 -12.64
CA VAL A 38 14.37 -23.82 -13.86
C VAL A 38 15.72 -23.14 -13.67
N MET A 39 15.76 -22.10 -12.83
CA MET A 39 16.96 -21.28 -12.65
C MET A 39 16.96 -20.60 -11.28
N VAL A 40 18.14 -20.47 -10.69
CA VAL A 40 18.40 -19.56 -9.57
C VAL A 40 19.58 -18.64 -9.88
N LEU A 41 19.47 -17.38 -9.49
CA LEU A 41 20.46 -16.33 -9.69
C LEU A 41 20.79 -15.69 -8.34
N GLY A 42 22.07 -15.69 -7.97
CA GLY A 42 22.59 -14.97 -6.82
C GLY A 42 23.16 -13.62 -7.23
N SER A 43 23.00 -12.61 -6.37
CA SER A 43 23.64 -11.31 -6.55
C SER A 43 23.94 -10.65 -5.22
N VAL A 44 24.89 -9.72 -5.20
CA VAL A 44 25.20 -8.90 -4.02
C VAL A 44 24.89 -7.46 -4.33
N GLN A 45 24.09 -6.82 -3.49
CA GLN A 45 23.78 -5.37 -3.53
C GLN A 45 23.75 -4.87 -2.09
N ASP A 46 24.28 -3.66 -1.85
CA ASP A 46 24.33 -3.04 -0.51
C ASP A 46 24.82 -3.98 0.60
N SER A 47 25.87 -4.77 0.29
CA SER A 47 26.46 -5.78 1.17
C SER A 47 25.47 -6.87 1.65
N LYS A 48 24.41 -7.16 0.89
CA LYS A 48 23.47 -8.26 1.16
C LYS A 48 23.42 -9.23 -0.02
N PHE A 49 23.25 -10.52 0.26
CA PHE A 49 23.09 -11.56 -0.76
C PHE A 49 21.62 -11.77 -1.12
N TYR A 50 21.27 -11.48 -2.36
CA TYR A 50 19.95 -11.67 -2.95
C TYR A 50 19.91 -12.97 -3.74
N LEU A 51 18.75 -13.62 -3.76
CA LEU A 51 18.50 -14.80 -4.57
C LEU A 51 17.21 -14.60 -5.37
N THR A 52 17.28 -14.81 -6.68
CA THR A 52 16.13 -14.83 -7.57
C THR A 52 15.94 -16.23 -8.13
N ALA A 53 14.76 -16.81 -7.97
CA ALA A 53 14.40 -18.12 -8.50
C ALA A 53 13.34 -18.00 -9.60
N HIS A 54 13.53 -18.71 -10.69
CA HIS A 54 12.56 -18.81 -11.77
C HIS A 54 11.91 -20.19 -11.77
N PHE A 55 10.58 -20.21 -11.81
CA PHE A 55 9.77 -21.40 -11.95
C PHE A 55 8.98 -21.34 -13.25
N ARG A 56 8.98 -22.43 -14.02
CA ARG A 56 8.10 -22.55 -15.20
C ARG A 56 6.64 -22.79 -14.79
N SER A 57 6.43 -23.49 -13.69
CA SER A 57 5.12 -23.87 -13.17
C SER A 57 5.21 -24.08 -11.66
N GLN A 58 4.18 -23.67 -10.92
CA GLN A 58 4.15 -23.81 -9.48
C GLN A 58 2.71 -23.87 -8.95
N ASP A 59 2.41 -24.95 -8.24
CA ASP A 59 1.21 -25.06 -7.40
C ASP A 59 1.35 -24.08 -6.22
N MET A 60 0.39 -23.17 -6.10
CA MET A 60 0.42 -22.08 -5.13
C MET A 60 -0.04 -22.49 -3.73
N VAL A 61 -0.77 -23.59 -3.59
CA VAL A 61 -1.33 -24.02 -2.30
C VAL A 61 -0.31 -24.87 -1.55
N HIS A 62 0.18 -25.93 -2.19
CA HIS A 62 1.08 -26.86 -1.53
C HIS A 62 2.52 -26.69 -1.97
N GLY A 63 2.76 -26.48 -3.26
CA GLY A 63 4.10 -26.32 -3.82
C GLY A 63 4.81 -25.05 -3.36
N TRP A 64 4.14 -23.90 -3.46
CA TRP A 64 4.76 -22.60 -3.25
C TRP A 64 5.31 -22.40 -1.84
N PRO A 65 4.55 -22.64 -0.76
CA PRO A 65 5.08 -22.44 0.59
C PRO A 65 6.35 -23.27 0.83
N ARG A 66 6.34 -24.54 0.43
CA ARG A 66 7.49 -25.46 0.58
C ARG A 66 8.70 -25.00 -0.21
N ASN A 67 8.49 -24.61 -1.47
CA ASN A 67 9.56 -24.09 -2.33
C ASN A 67 10.16 -22.79 -1.78
N THR A 68 9.33 -21.87 -1.28
CA THR A 68 9.78 -20.62 -0.67
C THR A 68 10.63 -20.88 0.57
N PHE A 69 10.20 -21.75 1.49
CA PHE A 69 10.98 -22.12 2.66
C PHE A 69 12.31 -22.79 2.29
N ALA A 70 12.29 -23.73 1.34
CA ALA A 70 13.49 -24.43 0.88
C ALA A 70 14.49 -23.45 0.24
N LEU A 71 14.03 -22.56 -0.64
CA LEU A 71 14.87 -21.54 -1.27
C LEU A 71 15.40 -20.52 -0.26
N ARG A 72 14.60 -20.17 0.75
CA ARG A 72 15.05 -19.27 1.82
C ARG A 72 16.16 -19.90 2.65
N LYS A 73 16.04 -21.20 2.95
CA LYS A 73 17.11 -21.96 3.62
C LYS A 73 18.35 -22.09 2.75
N LEU A 74 18.19 -22.38 1.46
CA LEU A 74 19.30 -22.42 0.51
C LEU A 74 20.02 -21.06 0.42
N GLN A 75 19.27 -19.96 0.31
CA GLN A 75 19.82 -18.61 0.32
C GLN A 75 20.62 -18.36 1.59
N LYS A 76 20.08 -18.71 2.76
CA LYS A 76 20.78 -18.57 4.03
C LYS A 76 22.09 -19.34 4.02
N ASP A 77 22.08 -20.59 3.60
CA ASP A 77 23.27 -21.44 3.59
C ASP A 77 24.34 -20.95 2.60
N ILE A 78 23.96 -20.22 1.55
CA ILE A 78 24.89 -19.56 0.63
C ILE A 78 25.43 -18.27 1.24
N ALA A 79 24.54 -17.43 1.77
CA ALA A 79 24.87 -16.13 2.38
C ALA A 79 25.84 -16.31 3.57
N ASP A 80 25.52 -17.24 4.47
CA ASP A 80 26.35 -17.56 5.65
C ASP A 80 27.75 -18.04 5.23
N TYR A 81 27.85 -18.87 4.18
CA TYR A 81 29.14 -19.32 3.66
C TYR A 81 30.00 -18.18 3.10
N GLY A 82 29.35 -17.21 2.44
CA GLY A 82 30.00 -16.02 1.89
C GLY A 82 30.26 -14.90 2.92
N GLY A 83 29.72 -15.01 4.13
CA GLY A 83 29.80 -13.95 5.14
C GLY A 83 28.90 -12.74 4.86
N TYR A 84 27.79 -12.94 4.13
CA TYR A 84 26.85 -11.87 3.78
C TYR A 84 25.51 -11.99 4.55
N PRO A 85 24.92 -10.89 5.01
CA PRO A 85 23.52 -10.85 5.40
C PRO A 85 22.58 -11.24 4.25
N MET A 86 21.42 -11.83 4.59
CA MET A 86 20.41 -12.15 3.58
C MET A 86 19.69 -10.89 3.08
N GLY A 87 19.67 -10.71 1.77
CA GLY A 87 18.76 -9.83 1.06
C GLY A 87 17.39 -10.48 0.83
N ALA A 88 16.62 -9.87 -0.07
CA ALA A 88 15.33 -10.41 -0.49
C ALA A 88 15.50 -11.73 -1.26
N LEU A 89 14.52 -12.61 -1.11
CA LEU A 89 14.28 -13.75 -2.00
C LEU A 89 13.22 -13.31 -3.01
N THR A 90 13.55 -13.35 -4.30
CA THR A 90 12.61 -13.05 -5.38
C THR A 90 12.23 -14.36 -6.07
N MET A 91 10.94 -14.59 -6.30
CA MET A 91 10.45 -15.75 -7.05
C MET A 91 9.64 -15.26 -8.25
N ILE A 92 10.00 -15.74 -9.44
CA ILE A 92 9.32 -15.44 -10.69
C ILE A 92 8.70 -16.73 -11.19
N THR A 93 7.38 -16.83 -11.07
CA THR A 93 6.60 -18.00 -11.51
C THR A 93 5.88 -17.67 -12.82
N HIS A 94 6.15 -18.44 -13.87
CA HIS A 94 5.52 -18.21 -15.18
C HIS A 94 4.10 -18.78 -15.25
N SER A 95 3.85 -19.93 -14.62
CA SER A 95 2.52 -20.53 -14.48
C SER A 95 2.21 -20.78 -13.01
N ALA A 96 1.66 -19.78 -12.36
CA ALA A 96 1.10 -19.90 -11.01
C ALA A 96 -0.30 -20.48 -11.12
N HIS A 97 -0.55 -21.61 -10.46
CA HIS A 97 -1.83 -22.31 -10.55
C HIS A 97 -2.24 -22.91 -9.20
N MET A 98 -3.51 -23.27 -9.10
CA MET A 98 -4.13 -23.88 -7.95
C MET A 98 -5.08 -24.97 -8.46
N TYR A 99 -5.11 -26.13 -7.79
CA TYR A 99 -6.02 -27.21 -8.13
C TYR A 99 -7.43 -26.89 -7.61
N GLY A 100 -8.46 -27.32 -8.35
CA GLY A 100 -9.85 -27.02 -7.99
C GLY A 100 -10.25 -27.54 -6.60
N ASP A 101 -9.69 -28.68 -6.20
CA ASP A 101 -9.96 -29.31 -4.91
C ASP A 101 -9.46 -28.47 -3.72
N ASP A 102 -8.55 -27.50 -3.96
CA ASP A 102 -7.98 -26.64 -2.92
C ASP A 102 -8.75 -25.34 -2.68
N PHE A 103 -9.78 -25.04 -3.49
CA PHE A 103 -10.46 -23.76 -3.41
C PHE A 103 -11.11 -23.53 -2.04
N SER A 104 -11.79 -24.54 -1.50
CA SER A 104 -12.43 -24.45 -0.18
C SER A 104 -11.41 -24.28 0.96
N LEU A 105 -10.24 -24.90 0.85
CA LEU A 105 -9.16 -24.72 1.82
C LEU A 105 -8.65 -23.28 1.81
N VAL A 106 -8.40 -22.73 0.63
CA VAL A 106 -7.91 -21.35 0.48
C VAL A 106 -8.95 -20.34 0.95
N GLU A 107 -10.23 -20.55 0.63
CA GLU A 107 -11.32 -19.70 1.11
C GLU A 107 -11.36 -19.63 2.64
N ASN A 108 -11.30 -20.79 3.31
CA ASN A 108 -11.29 -20.84 4.78
C ASN A 108 -10.05 -20.14 5.36
N LEU A 109 -8.86 -20.37 4.77
CA LEU A 109 -7.63 -19.71 5.20
C LEU A 109 -7.72 -18.18 5.09
N LEU A 110 -8.29 -17.67 4.00
CA LEU A 110 -8.49 -16.24 3.83
C LEU A 110 -9.50 -15.71 4.84
N MET A 111 -10.65 -16.36 5.03
CA MET A 111 -11.63 -15.91 6.01
C MET A 111 -11.08 -15.90 7.45
N ASP A 112 -10.29 -16.89 7.83
CA ASP A 112 -9.78 -17.04 9.19
C ASP A 112 -8.61 -16.09 9.51
N HIS A 113 -7.85 -15.65 8.49
CA HIS A 113 -6.57 -14.98 8.67
C HIS A 113 -6.40 -13.66 7.93
N TYR A 114 -7.17 -13.37 6.87
CA TYR A 114 -6.96 -12.19 6.04
C TYR A 114 -7.06 -10.88 6.84
N GLU A 115 -8.08 -10.74 7.68
CA GLU A 115 -8.23 -9.54 8.52
C GLU A 115 -7.09 -9.41 9.54
N LYS A 116 -6.64 -10.52 10.15
CA LYS A 116 -5.54 -10.52 11.11
C LYS A 116 -4.21 -10.09 10.47
N GLU A 117 -3.98 -10.50 9.23
CA GLU A 117 -2.77 -10.19 8.46
C GLU A 117 -2.88 -8.84 7.72
N SER A 118 -4.07 -8.25 7.63
CA SER A 118 -4.30 -6.97 6.94
C SER A 118 -3.63 -5.76 7.64
N GLY A 119 -3.13 -5.95 8.87
CA GLY A 119 -2.38 -4.93 9.62
C GLY A 119 -3.24 -3.88 10.32
N TYR A 120 -4.56 -3.86 10.06
CA TYR A 120 -5.49 -2.97 10.74
C TYR A 120 -5.99 -3.60 12.04
N THR A 121 -6.06 -2.81 13.11
CA THR A 121 -6.73 -3.23 14.35
C THR A 121 -8.09 -2.55 14.42
N PRO A 122 -9.12 -3.16 15.06
CA PRO A 122 -10.43 -2.52 15.22
C PRO A 122 -10.39 -1.15 15.91
N ALA A 123 -9.29 -0.82 16.61
CA ALA A 123 -9.10 0.45 17.29
C ALA A 123 -8.57 1.57 16.36
N VAL A 124 -7.89 1.23 15.26
CA VAL A 124 -7.30 2.20 14.32
C VAL A 124 -7.33 1.60 12.91
N HIS A 125 -8.26 2.09 12.08
CA HIS A 125 -8.32 1.80 10.64
C HIS A 125 -7.55 2.86 9.81
N PHE A 126 -6.57 3.51 10.42
CA PHE A 126 -5.74 4.55 9.81
C PHE A 126 -4.28 4.12 9.80
N ASP A 127 -3.66 4.18 8.63
CA ASP A 127 -2.20 4.17 8.54
C ASP A 127 -1.64 5.55 8.89
N PHE A 128 -0.44 5.61 9.46
CA PHE A 128 0.20 6.89 9.72
C PHE A 128 0.63 7.58 8.41
N ASP A 129 0.00 8.70 8.04
CA ASP A 129 0.39 9.46 6.85
C ASP A 129 1.67 10.25 7.11
N LYS A 130 2.76 9.86 6.44
CA LYS A 130 4.03 10.60 6.49
C LYS A 130 3.94 12.03 5.95
N ARG A 131 2.82 12.43 5.33
CA ARG A 131 2.61 13.80 4.84
C ARG A 131 2.00 14.73 5.87
N GLY A 132 1.33 14.20 6.89
CA GLY A 132 0.74 15.04 7.92
C GLY A 132 -0.62 14.62 8.46
N ASN A 133 -1.11 15.43 9.39
CA ASN A 133 -2.41 15.27 10.02
C ASN A 133 -3.35 16.40 9.60
N VAL A 134 -4.63 16.09 9.37
CA VAL A 134 -5.64 17.09 9.02
C VAL A 134 -6.54 17.37 10.21
N VAL A 135 -6.56 18.63 10.64
CA VAL A 135 -7.49 19.14 11.66
C VAL A 135 -8.61 19.89 10.96
N VAL A 136 -9.85 19.56 11.29
CA VAL A 136 -11.04 20.27 10.83
C VAL A 136 -11.57 21.13 11.97
N ASP A 137 -11.99 22.35 11.66
CA ASP A 137 -12.61 23.26 12.62
C ASP A 137 -13.59 24.24 11.95
N ILE A 138 -14.37 24.94 12.78
CA ILE A 138 -15.27 26.02 12.35
C ILE A 138 -14.71 27.34 12.86
N THR A 139 -14.50 28.31 11.97
CA THR A 139 -13.83 29.57 12.30
C THR A 139 -14.55 30.79 11.72
N GLU A 140 -14.41 31.95 12.39
CA GLU A 140 -14.82 33.27 11.87
C GLU A 140 -13.62 34.13 11.44
N ASP A 141 -12.40 33.68 11.74
CA ASP A 141 -11.17 34.45 11.55
C ASP A 141 -10.53 34.24 10.16
N ALA A 142 -11.11 33.35 9.35
CA ALA A 142 -10.63 33.04 8.01
C ALA A 142 -11.37 33.84 6.93
N LYS A 143 -10.70 34.03 5.79
CA LYS A 143 -11.31 34.62 4.59
C LYS A 143 -11.49 33.56 3.53
N LEU A 144 -12.63 33.59 2.84
CA LEU A 144 -12.83 32.78 1.65
C LEU A 144 -11.78 33.13 0.59
N PRO A 145 -11.12 32.13 -0.02
CA PRO A 145 -10.21 32.37 -1.14
C PRO A 145 -10.92 33.07 -2.30
N GLU A 146 -10.29 34.10 -2.85
CA GLU A 146 -10.80 34.78 -4.04
C GLU A 146 -10.74 33.85 -5.26
N GLY A 147 -11.77 33.92 -6.10
CA GLY A 147 -11.78 33.21 -7.37
C GLY A 147 -11.90 31.69 -7.29
N LEU A 148 -12.41 31.13 -6.18
CA LEU A 148 -12.77 29.71 -6.05
C LEU A 148 -13.53 29.21 -7.29
N TRP A 149 -14.47 30.03 -7.80
CA TRP A 149 -15.33 29.68 -8.93
C TRP A 149 -15.32 30.78 -10.00
N LYS A 150 -14.36 30.72 -10.94
CA LYS A 150 -14.21 31.73 -12.00
C LYS A 150 -15.39 31.78 -12.99
N THR A 151 -16.06 30.65 -13.22
CA THR A 151 -17.10 30.49 -14.25
C THR A 151 -18.50 30.29 -13.68
N GLY A 152 -18.68 30.52 -12.37
CA GLY A 152 -19.94 30.30 -11.65
C GLY A 152 -19.87 29.15 -10.64
N VAL A 153 -20.71 29.21 -9.62
CA VAL A 153 -20.71 28.26 -8.50
C VAL A 153 -21.34 26.92 -8.95
N PRO A 154 -20.67 25.78 -8.75
CA PRO A 154 -21.24 24.46 -9.06
C PRO A 154 -22.57 24.17 -8.36
N MET A 155 -23.44 23.40 -9.03
CA MET A 155 -24.80 23.07 -8.53
C MET A 155 -24.80 22.42 -7.15
N ALA A 156 -23.86 21.51 -6.87
CA ALA A 156 -23.73 20.84 -5.57
C ALA A 156 -23.52 21.86 -4.44
N ILE A 157 -22.56 22.77 -4.61
CA ILE A 157 -22.29 23.85 -3.64
C ILE A 157 -23.50 24.78 -3.52
N MET A 158 -24.14 25.15 -4.63
CA MET A 158 -25.34 26.01 -4.57
C MET A 158 -26.48 25.37 -3.77
N GLN A 159 -26.62 24.05 -3.81
CA GLN A 159 -27.65 23.35 -3.04
C GLN A 159 -27.32 23.33 -1.54
N GLU A 160 -26.05 23.11 -1.19
CA GLU A 160 -25.58 23.19 0.19
C GLU A 160 -25.74 24.60 0.76
N LEU A 161 -25.30 25.63 0.03
CA LEU A 161 -25.38 27.03 0.47
C LEU A 161 -26.81 27.48 0.85
N LYS A 162 -27.86 26.84 0.32
CA LYS A 162 -29.26 27.13 0.70
C LYS A 162 -29.58 26.72 2.14
N THR A 163 -28.87 25.74 2.70
CA THR A 163 -29.08 25.27 4.07
C THR A 163 -28.26 26.08 5.09
N LEU A 164 -27.27 26.84 4.62
CA LEU A 164 -26.45 27.71 5.46
C LEU A 164 -27.30 28.87 6.03
N PRO A 165 -27.14 29.23 7.32
CA PRO A 165 -27.76 30.44 7.86
C PRO A 165 -27.30 31.68 7.09
N LYS A 166 -28.25 32.53 6.64
CA LYS A 166 -27.98 33.67 5.75
C LYS A 166 -26.94 34.67 6.28
N ASP A 167 -26.88 34.82 7.60
CA ASP A 167 -25.98 35.76 8.29
C ASP A 167 -24.75 35.07 8.90
N SER A 168 -24.52 33.79 8.57
CA SER A 168 -23.35 33.06 9.09
C SER A 168 -22.05 33.66 8.55
N LYS A 169 -21.18 34.08 9.47
CA LYS A 169 -19.78 34.42 9.17
C LYS A 169 -18.82 33.24 9.36
N LYS A 170 -19.35 32.12 9.84
CA LYS A 170 -18.56 30.91 10.13
C LYS A 170 -18.21 30.17 8.84
N LEU A 171 -16.99 29.68 8.78
CA LEU A 171 -16.43 28.91 7.68
C LEU A 171 -15.89 27.59 8.20
N LEU A 172 -15.94 26.56 7.35
CA LEU A 172 -15.23 25.32 7.54
C LEU A 172 -13.76 25.54 7.20
N ARG A 173 -12.88 24.98 8.01
CA ARG A 173 -11.44 25.04 7.82
C ARG A 173 -10.85 23.67 7.99
N ALA A 174 -10.04 23.26 7.01
CA ALA A 174 -9.18 22.10 7.12
C ALA A 174 -7.73 22.58 7.13
N THR A 175 -6.95 22.12 8.10
CA THR A 175 -5.55 22.49 8.28
C THR A 175 -4.68 21.24 8.27
N LEU A 176 -3.73 21.18 7.33
CA LEU A 176 -2.71 20.14 7.26
C LEU A 176 -1.50 20.56 8.09
N TYR A 177 -1.15 19.75 9.07
CA TYR A 177 0.06 19.86 9.89
C TYR A 177 1.06 18.78 9.53
N GLU A 178 2.34 19.00 9.81
CA GLU A 178 3.35 17.94 9.69
C GLU A 178 3.03 16.73 10.61
N PRO A 179 3.51 15.51 10.28
CA PRO A 179 3.09 14.26 10.93
C PRO A 179 3.23 14.24 12.45
N ASP A 180 4.21 14.95 13.01
CA ASP A 180 4.49 15.00 14.45
C ASP A 180 3.78 16.17 15.16
N GLY A 181 2.69 16.69 14.57
CA GLY A 181 2.02 17.90 15.08
C GLY A 181 2.89 19.15 14.90
N GLY A 182 3.79 19.12 13.92
CA GLY A 182 4.67 20.22 13.56
C GLY A 182 3.91 21.41 12.97
N PRO A 183 4.62 22.37 12.33
CA PRO A 183 3.99 23.58 11.81
C PRO A 183 2.87 23.27 10.81
N MET A 184 1.94 24.23 10.68
CA MET A 184 0.93 24.21 9.63
C MET A 184 1.61 24.24 8.26
N ALA A 185 1.37 23.21 7.46
CA ALA A 185 1.86 23.11 6.09
C ALA A 185 0.90 23.79 5.09
N LYS A 186 -0.41 23.60 5.26
CA LYS A 186 -1.43 24.13 4.36
C LYS A 186 -2.76 24.28 5.06
N GLN A 187 -3.59 25.19 4.54
CA GLN A 187 -4.94 25.41 5.02
C GLN A 187 -5.89 25.63 3.85
N TRP A 188 -7.11 25.13 4.01
CA TRP A 188 -8.22 25.28 3.08
C TRP A 188 -9.46 25.74 3.83
N VAL A 189 -10.21 26.64 3.21
CA VAL A 189 -11.34 27.33 3.84
C VAL A 189 -12.50 27.39 2.87
N GLY A 190 -13.70 27.09 3.35
CA GLY A 190 -14.91 27.07 2.54
C GLY A 190 -16.16 27.24 3.38
N ARG A 191 -17.28 27.56 2.74
CA ARG A 191 -18.59 27.61 3.41
C ARG A 191 -19.22 26.23 3.51
N THR A 192 -18.91 25.35 2.57
CA THR A 192 -19.51 24.02 2.46
C THR A 192 -18.44 22.93 2.39
N PRO A 193 -18.78 21.67 2.71
CA PRO A 193 -17.85 20.55 2.63
C PRO A 193 -17.24 20.41 1.24
N HIS A 194 -18.05 20.56 0.18
CA HIS A 194 -17.56 20.48 -1.20
C HIS A 194 -16.52 21.55 -1.52
N GLU A 195 -16.68 22.77 -1.00
CA GLU A 195 -15.69 23.83 -1.24
C GLU A 195 -14.33 23.47 -0.65
N VAL A 196 -14.28 22.89 0.55
CA VAL A 196 -13.03 22.50 1.20
C VAL A 196 -12.47 21.21 0.58
N MET A 197 -13.32 20.22 0.34
CA MET A 197 -12.95 18.94 -0.24
C MET A 197 -12.28 19.12 -1.61
N TRP A 198 -12.88 19.90 -2.51
CA TRP A 198 -12.31 20.13 -3.84
C TRP A 198 -10.97 20.87 -3.79
N GLN A 199 -10.80 21.81 -2.86
CA GLN A 199 -9.50 22.45 -2.63
C GLN A 199 -8.40 21.45 -2.20
N ILE A 200 -8.78 20.40 -1.46
CA ILE A 200 -7.85 19.34 -1.01
C ILE A 200 -7.56 18.35 -2.15
N THR A 201 -8.61 17.89 -2.84
CA THR A 201 -8.51 16.80 -3.82
C THR A 201 -7.91 17.24 -5.14
N ASP A 202 -8.23 18.44 -5.63
CA ASP A 202 -7.78 18.90 -6.95
C ASP A 202 -6.24 19.10 -6.97
N TRP A 203 -5.62 19.27 -5.80
CA TRP A 203 -4.18 19.42 -5.64
C TRP A 203 -3.50 18.17 -5.05
N GLY A 204 -4.25 17.08 -4.83
CA GLY A 204 -3.71 15.76 -4.46
C GLY A 204 -3.06 15.68 -3.07
N TYR A 205 -3.52 16.48 -2.10
CA TYR A 205 -2.92 16.49 -0.76
C TYR A 205 -3.20 15.22 0.05
N ILE A 206 -4.34 14.58 -0.19
CA ILE A 206 -4.71 13.31 0.43
C ILE A 206 -4.70 12.21 -0.63
N LYS A 207 -3.95 11.13 -0.40
CA LYS A 207 -3.77 10.02 -1.35
C LYS A 207 -4.39 8.71 -0.86
N TYR A 208 -4.47 8.53 0.45
CA TYR A 208 -5.05 7.33 1.05
C TYR A 208 -6.58 7.45 1.06
N PRO A 209 -7.32 6.49 0.48
CA PRO A 209 -8.78 6.57 0.37
C PRO A 209 -9.49 6.71 1.72
N ASP A 210 -9.03 5.97 2.73
CA ASP A 210 -9.47 6.01 4.12
C ASP A 210 -9.30 7.41 4.74
N HIS A 211 -8.16 8.08 4.51
CA HIS A 211 -7.94 9.45 4.98
C HIS A 211 -8.89 10.43 4.28
N ALA A 212 -9.11 10.26 2.97
CA ALA A 212 -10.01 11.11 2.21
C ALA A 212 -11.46 10.95 2.68
N MET A 213 -11.88 9.71 2.97
CA MET A 213 -13.20 9.41 3.52
C MET A 213 -13.39 10.06 4.89
N TYR A 214 -12.43 9.92 5.80
CA TYR A 214 -12.50 10.51 7.13
C TYR A 214 -12.57 12.04 7.10
N VAL A 215 -11.70 12.70 6.34
CA VAL A 215 -11.75 14.16 6.19
C VAL A 215 -13.09 14.60 5.59
N GLY A 216 -13.65 13.84 4.64
CA GLY A 216 -14.99 14.10 4.10
C GLY A 216 -16.10 14.00 5.16
N ILE A 217 -16.07 12.96 6.00
CA ILE A 217 -17.03 12.77 7.11
C ILE A 217 -16.93 13.94 8.10
N GLU A 218 -15.71 14.32 8.50
CA GLU A 218 -15.50 15.41 9.45
C GLU A 218 -15.93 16.77 8.90
N LEU A 219 -15.68 17.04 7.62
CA LEU A 219 -16.18 18.26 6.96
C LEU A 219 -17.70 18.32 6.93
N GLN A 220 -18.37 17.20 6.62
CA GLN A 220 -19.83 17.14 6.63
C GLN A 220 -20.39 17.32 8.05
N LYS A 221 -19.79 16.66 9.04
CA LYS A 221 -20.18 16.79 10.44
C LYS A 221 -20.01 18.22 10.96
N ALA A 222 -18.88 18.87 10.63
CA ALA A 222 -18.65 20.27 10.95
C ALA A 222 -19.69 21.18 10.29
N TYR A 223 -20.07 20.90 9.04
CA TYR A 223 -21.11 21.64 8.34
C TYR A 223 -22.49 21.49 8.99
N ASP A 224 -22.88 20.27 9.35
CA ASP A 224 -24.16 20.02 10.01
C ASP A 224 -24.23 20.70 11.39
N CYS A 225 -23.11 20.73 12.12
CA CYS A 225 -22.99 21.49 13.36
C CYS A 225 -23.13 23.00 13.12
N LEU A 226 -22.50 23.51 12.06
CA LEU A 226 -22.63 24.91 11.65
C LEU A 226 -24.09 25.28 11.33
N VAL A 227 -24.79 24.44 10.57
CA VAL A 227 -26.19 24.65 10.17
C VAL A 227 -27.15 24.57 11.37
N SER A 228 -26.96 23.59 12.25
CA SER A 228 -27.80 23.39 13.44
C SER A 228 -27.48 24.32 14.61
N GLY A 229 -26.31 24.98 14.57
CA GLY A 229 -25.80 25.78 15.68
C GLY A 229 -25.18 24.95 16.82
N ALA A 230 -24.93 23.66 16.60
CA ALA A 230 -24.27 22.79 17.56
C ALA A 230 -22.75 23.07 17.63
N ILE A 231 -22.12 22.64 18.73
CA ILE A 231 -20.66 22.71 18.88
C ILE A 231 -20.05 21.51 18.17
N TYR A 232 -19.12 21.78 17.25
CA TYR A 232 -18.38 20.74 16.55
C TYR A 232 -17.14 20.32 17.34
N HIS A 233 -16.93 19.00 17.41
CA HIS A 233 -15.69 18.37 17.84
C HIS A 233 -15.31 17.31 16.81
N GLN A 234 -14.06 17.35 16.36
CA GLN A 234 -13.50 16.33 15.47
C GLN A 234 -13.37 15.00 16.21
N ASP A 235 -13.79 13.90 15.58
CA ASP A 235 -13.64 12.57 16.19
C ASP A 235 -12.17 12.14 16.21
N PRO A 236 -11.72 11.35 17.20
CA PRO A 236 -10.37 10.79 17.17
C PRO A 236 -10.21 9.87 15.96
N ALA A 237 -9.08 10.02 15.24
CA ALA A 237 -8.63 9.12 14.17
C ALA A 237 -7.72 8.02 14.73
#